data_AF-A0A9P7ET90-F1
#
_entry.id   AF-A0A9P7ET90-F1
#
_cell.length_a   1.000
_cell.length_b   1.000
_cell.length_c   1.000
_cell.angle_alpha   90.00
_cell.angle_beta   90.00
_cell.angle_gamma   90.00
#
_symmetry.space_group_name_H-M   'P 1'
#
loop_
_entity.id
_entity.type
_entity.pdbx_description
1 polymer ?
#
loop_
_entity_poly.entity_id
_entity_poly.type
_entity_poly.pdbx_seq_one_letter_code
_entity_poly.pdbx_strand_id
1 'polypeptide(L)'
;MNIDGTSEKEGGYAIRHSHQPVSDFGRNQVGGEDLDRKNPLATTYPKLFPYGVGGIEDTRGKFIGFDEHVRWALQYHNRRFRTHHSFPFVIFGMEQKCKALQSARIQMRRKDFERNGFIINSVTVSDLQQAEKEEAEHRPISNPRVCLLWKHVFAVQYRGFIWGTCLCLRGPSLWMTINPSDTHDPVAQIFAGEQINMDDFSPVAGPDSNRRAQNIARDPFTTAKYFFFIIKAVLSALFQIEVKGNRNVNPGSGVGLWMCCTHLLGLGPY
;
A
#
# COMPACT_ATOMS: atom_id res chain seq x y z
N MET A 1 32.95 -11.02 -50.30
CA MET A 1 34.22 -11.78 -50.26
C MET A 1 34.98 -11.34 -49.02
N ASN A 2 35.57 -12.32 -48.36
CA ASN A 2 36.50 -12.27 -47.22
C ASN A 2 35.92 -11.95 -45.85
N ILE A 3 35.53 -13.06 -45.22
CA ILE A 3 35.53 -13.32 -43.78
C ILE A 3 37.01 -13.52 -43.37
N ASP A 4 37.47 -12.72 -42.42
CA ASP A 4 38.64 -12.95 -41.57
C ASP A 4 38.26 -12.27 -40.24
N GLY A 5 38.10 -12.91 -39.10
CA GLY A 5 39.04 -13.80 -38.42
C GLY A 5 39.19 -13.26 -36.99
N THR A 6 38.43 -13.84 -36.06
CA THR A 6 38.61 -13.85 -34.59
C THR A 6 38.59 -12.54 -33.78
N SER A 7 37.44 -12.29 -33.14
CA SER A 7 37.36 -11.78 -31.76
C SER A 7 35.96 -12.10 -31.25
N GLU A 8 35.86 -12.99 -30.27
CA GLU A 8 34.66 -13.20 -29.46
C GLU A 8 34.34 -11.91 -28.70
N LYS A 9 33.73 -10.94 -29.37
CA LYS A 9 33.07 -9.81 -28.72
C LYS A 9 31.59 -10.13 -28.72
N GLU A 10 31.14 -10.67 -27.59
CA GLU A 10 29.75 -10.69 -27.18
C GLU A 10 29.08 -9.42 -27.68
N GLY A 11 28.11 -9.57 -28.60
CA GLY A 11 27.50 -8.47 -29.32
C GLY A 11 27.03 -7.43 -28.32
N GLY A 12 27.68 -6.26 -28.33
CA GLY A 12 27.42 -5.21 -27.36
C GLY A 12 25.94 -4.90 -27.32
N TYR A 13 25.30 -5.18 -26.18
CA TYR A 13 23.92 -4.81 -25.94
C TYR A 13 23.74 -3.33 -26.33
N ALA A 14 22.79 -3.04 -27.21
CA ALA A 14 22.48 -1.67 -27.66
C ALA A 14 21.93 -0.76 -26.54
N ILE A 15 21.94 -1.23 -25.29
CA ILE A 15 21.54 -0.50 -24.09
C ILE A 15 22.78 0.18 -23.52
N ARG A 16 23.01 1.44 -23.91
CA ARG A 16 23.98 2.29 -23.23
C ARG A 16 23.44 2.63 -21.85
N HIS A 17 24.01 2.04 -20.80
CA HIS A 17 23.69 2.42 -19.44
C HIS A 17 24.07 3.88 -19.21
N SER A 18 23.14 4.71 -18.72
CA SER A 18 23.47 6.08 -18.33
C SER A 18 24.38 6.03 -17.12
N HIS A 19 25.47 6.81 -17.14
CA HIS A 19 26.36 6.98 -15.99
C HIS A 19 25.72 7.79 -14.84
N GLN A 20 24.54 8.36 -15.08
CA GLN A 20 23.78 9.13 -14.10
C GLN A 20 22.44 8.44 -13.81
N PRO A 21 22.02 8.37 -12.53
CA PRO A 21 20.70 7.89 -12.17
C PRO A 21 19.63 8.86 -12.69
N VAL A 22 18.67 8.33 -13.44
CA VAL A 22 17.51 9.11 -13.90
C VAL A 22 16.45 9.04 -12.82
N SER A 23 15.98 10.21 -12.37
CA SER A 23 14.84 10.28 -11.45
C SER A 23 13.55 9.96 -12.21
N ASP A 24 12.81 8.98 -11.71
CA ASP A 24 11.45 8.70 -12.16
C ASP A 24 10.47 9.81 -11.69
N PHE A 25 10.83 10.55 -10.64
CA PHE A 25 9.97 11.54 -9.97
C PHE A 25 9.99 12.90 -10.66
N GLY A 26 8.84 13.57 -10.64
CA GLY A 26 8.65 14.88 -11.28
C GLY A 26 9.05 16.05 -10.37
N ARG A 27 9.15 15.84 -9.05
CA ARG A 27 9.53 16.88 -8.10
C ARG A 27 11.04 16.95 -7.90
N ASN A 28 11.61 18.15 -7.98
CA ASN A 28 13.01 18.39 -7.62
C ASN A 28 13.22 18.11 -6.13
N GLN A 29 14.33 17.44 -5.80
CA GLN A 29 14.86 17.46 -4.44
C GLN A 29 15.17 18.93 -4.11
N VAL A 30 14.75 19.40 -2.93
CA VAL A 30 14.98 20.77 -2.47
C VAL A 30 16.48 21.07 -2.56
N GLY A 31 16.88 21.95 -3.48
CA GLY A 31 18.28 22.31 -3.77
C GLY A 31 18.80 21.96 -5.17
N GLY A 32 18.01 21.29 -6.02
CA GLY A 32 18.36 21.08 -7.43
C GLY A 32 17.86 22.22 -8.32
N GLU A 33 18.77 23.10 -8.74
CA GLU A 33 18.52 24.11 -9.76
C GLU A 33 18.43 23.44 -11.15
N ASP A 34 17.23 23.10 -11.58
CA ASP A 34 16.93 22.79 -12.98
C ASP A 34 15.48 23.18 -13.25
N LEU A 35 15.28 24.43 -13.69
CA LEU A 35 13.98 24.99 -14.06
C LEU A 35 13.45 24.44 -15.41
N ASP A 36 14.25 23.66 -16.14
CA ASP A 36 13.95 23.20 -17.51
C ASP A 36 13.72 21.68 -17.63
N ARG A 37 13.67 20.97 -16.50
CA ARG A 37 13.47 19.52 -16.50
C ARG A 37 11.99 19.19 -16.71
N LYS A 38 11.64 18.80 -17.93
CA LYS A 38 10.28 18.33 -18.28
C LYS A 38 9.88 17.16 -17.38
N ASN A 39 8.63 17.17 -16.92
CA ASN A 39 8.09 16.10 -16.10
C ASN A 39 8.20 14.74 -16.85
N PRO A 40 8.87 13.71 -16.28
CA PRO A 40 9.08 12.44 -16.96
C PRO A 40 7.77 11.75 -17.35
N LEU A 41 6.74 11.83 -16.50
CA LEU A 41 5.44 11.22 -16.77
C LEU A 41 4.69 11.96 -17.88
N ALA A 42 4.74 13.29 -17.87
CA ALA A 42 4.12 14.08 -18.93
C ALA A 42 4.80 13.84 -20.29
N THR A 43 6.12 13.64 -20.28
CA THR A 43 6.91 13.36 -21.48
C THR A 43 6.71 11.93 -21.99
N THR A 44 6.65 10.95 -21.09
CA THR A 44 6.49 9.53 -21.44
C THR A 44 5.11 9.23 -22.01
N TYR A 45 4.08 9.94 -21.55
CA TYR A 45 2.69 9.68 -21.93
C TYR A 45 2.06 10.83 -22.71
N PRO A 46 2.49 11.13 -23.95
CA PRO A 46 1.92 12.23 -24.74
C PRO A 46 0.42 12.05 -25.01
N LYS A 47 -0.07 10.80 -25.12
CA LYS A 47 -1.51 10.52 -25.25
C LYS A 47 -2.29 10.93 -23.99
N LEU A 48 -1.67 10.84 -22.80
CA LEU A 48 -2.27 11.20 -21.52
C LEU A 48 -1.98 12.64 -21.10
N PHE A 49 -0.92 13.26 -21.62
CA PHE A 49 -0.53 14.64 -21.41
C PHE A 49 -0.13 15.27 -22.76
N PRO A 50 -1.10 15.72 -23.59
CA PRO A 50 -0.85 16.14 -24.97
C PRO A 50 0.13 17.31 -25.10
N TYR A 51 0.18 18.17 -24.09
CA TYR A 51 1.06 19.34 -24.05
C TYR A 51 2.36 19.10 -23.27
N GLY A 52 2.60 17.88 -22.76
CA GLY A 52 3.77 17.58 -21.94
C GLY A 52 3.82 18.33 -20.60
N VAL A 53 2.70 18.93 -20.18
CA VAL A 53 2.52 19.65 -18.91
C VAL A 53 1.39 19.03 -18.10
N GLY A 54 1.35 19.32 -16.80
CA GLY A 54 0.34 18.79 -15.89
C GLY A 54 0.58 17.34 -15.48
N GLY A 55 1.82 16.86 -15.58
CA GLY A 55 2.22 15.55 -15.07
C GLY A 55 2.02 15.40 -13.57
N ILE A 56 2.11 14.17 -13.06
CA ILE A 56 2.10 13.93 -11.62
C ILE A 56 3.39 14.49 -11.01
N GLU A 57 3.27 15.21 -9.89
CA GLU A 57 4.35 16.00 -9.27
C GLU A 57 4.86 17.21 -10.06
N ASP A 58 4.11 17.66 -11.08
CA ASP A 58 4.46 18.88 -11.81
C ASP A 58 4.33 20.14 -10.94
N THR A 59 5.09 21.18 -11.29
CA THR A 59 5.09 22.45 -10.56
C THR A 59 3.76 23.17 -10.76
N ARG A 60 3.07 23.51 -9.67
CA ARG A 60 1.71 24.09 -9.69
C ARG A 60 1.57 25.17 -8.63
N GLY A 61 0.67 26.13 -8.87
CA GLY A 61 0.33 27.17 -7.89
C GLY A 61 -0.35 26.64 -6.62
N LYS A 62 -1.02 25.48 -6.70
CA LYS A 62 -1.57 24.75 -5.56
C LYS A 62 -0.86 23.41 -5.41
N PHE A 63 -0.42 23.12 -4.19
CA PHE A 63 0.16 21.82 -3.87
C PHE A 63 -0.91 20.71 -3.95
N ILE A 64 -0.60 19.64 -4.67
CA ILE A 64 -1.41 18.42 -4.76
C ILE A 64 -0.47 17.27 -4.43
N GLY A 65 -0.87 16.41 -3.49
CA GLY A 65 -0.07 15.23 -3.12
C GLY A 65 0.01 14.23 -4.28
N PHE A 66 1.06 13.39 -4.28
CA PHE A 66 1.22 12.32 -5.26
C PHE A 66 -0.04 11.43 -5.31
N ASP A 67 -0.45 10.88 -4.17
CA ASP A 67 -1.60 9.97 -4.07
C ASP A 67 -2.92 10.64 -4.46
N GLU A 68 -3.07 11.92 -4.13
CA GLU A 68 -4.26 12.70 -4.47
C GLU A 68 -4.37 12.90 -5.99
N HIS A 69 -3.25 13.23 -6.64
CA HIS A 69 -3.22 13.41 -8.08
C HIS A 69 -3.39 12.09 -8.84
N VAL A 70 -2.82 10.98 -8.34
CA VAL A 70 -3.06 9.64 -8.86
C VAL A 70 -4.53 9.26 -8.75
N ARG A 71 -5.15 9.49 -7.59
CA ARG A 71 -6.59 9.24 -7.39
C ARG A 71 -7.43 10.04 -8.37
N TRP A 72 -7.10 11.32 -8.58
CA TRP A 72 -7.75 12.15 -9.59
C TRP A 72 -7.58 11.57 -11.01
N ALA A 73 -6.36 11.17 -11.39
CA ALA A 73 -6.08 10.63 -12.71
C ALA A 73 -6.89 9.36 -12.99
N LEU A 74 -6.94 8.42 -12.03
CA LEU A 74 -7.71 7.18 -12.16
C LEU A 74 -9.23 7.40 -12.15
N GLN A 75 -9.70 8.51 -11.58
CA GLN A 75 -11.12 8.91 -11.55
C GLN A 75 -11.49 9.91 -12.66
N TYR A 76 -10.57 10.22 -13.56
CA TYR A 76 -10.78 11.20 -14.61
C TYR A 76 -11.95 10.79 -15.53
N HIS A 77 -12.76 11.76 -15.95
CA HIS A 77 -14.08 11.55 -16.57
C HIS A 77 -14.08 10.55 -17.74
N ASN A 78 -13.09 10.62 -18.63
CA ASN A 78 -13.01 9.77 -19.83
C ASN A 78 -12.25 8.45 -19.60
N ARG A 79 -11.82 8.17 -18.36
CA ARG A 79 -11.15 6.92 -17.95
C ARG A 79 -9.82 6.63 -18.67
N ARG A 80 -9.30 7.57 -19.46
CA ARG A 80 -8.08 7.39 -20.29
C ARG A 80 -6.86 6.91 -19.50
N PHE A 81 -6.71 7.38 -18.27
CA PHE A 81 -5.55 7.05 -17.43
C PHE A 81 -5.64 5.63 -16.91
N ARG A 82 -6.83 5.20 -16.46
CA ARG A 82 -7.04 3.84 -15.91
C ARG A 82 -7.09 2.75 -16.99
N THR A 83 -7.49 3.09 -18.22
CA THR A 83 -7.52 2.16 -19.36
C THR A 83 -6.23 2.13 -20.16
N HIS A 84 -5.27 3.01 -19.87
CA HIS A 84 -3.98 3.00 -20.56
C HIS A 84 -3.17 1.77 -20.14
N HIS A 85 -2.71 0.98 -21.11
CA HIS A 85 -2.05 -0.31 -20.91
C HIS A 85 -0.89 -0.33 -19.90
N SER A 86 -0.09 0.75 -19.79
CA SER A 86 1.07 0.80 -18.88
C SER A 86 0.98 1.82 -17.75
N PHE A 87 0.07 2.79 -17.82
CA PHE A 87 0.08 3.92 -16.89
C PHE A 87 -0.23 3.49 -15.44
N PRO A 88 -1.29 2.68 -15.18
CA PRO A 88 -1.57 2.19 -13.83
C PRO A 88 -0.40 1.41 -13.24
N PHE A 89 0.30 0.59 -14.04
CA PHE A 89 1.43 -0.21 -13.59
C PHE A 89 2.64 0.65 -13.22
N VAL A 90 2.99 1.64 -14.03
CA VAL A 90 4.12 2.55 -13.74
C VAL A 90 3.84 3.37 -12.50
N ILE A 91 2.64 3.94 -12.38
CA ILE A 91 2.24 4.73 -11.20
C ILE A 91 2.22 3.87 -9.94
N PHE A 92 1.70 2.65 -10.00
CA PHE A 92 1.74 1.72 -8.87
C PHE A 92 3.17 1.39 -8.45
N GLY A 93 4.07 1.12 -9.41
CA GLY A 93 5.48 0.89 -9.13
C GLY A 93 6.16 2.11 -8.49
N MET A 94 5.84 3.32 -8.96
CA MET A 94 6.31 4.57 -8.34
C MET A 94 5.80 4.71 -6.90
N GLU A 95 4.52 4.43 -6.65
CA GLU A 95 3.93 4.47 -5.30
C GLU A 95 4.64 3.49 -4.36
N GLN A 96 4.90 2.26 -4.83
CA GLN A 96 5.66 1.26 -4.07
C GLN A 96 7.08 1.73 -3.76
N LYS A 97 7.79 2.30 -4.74
CA LYS A 97 9.12 2.88 -4.55
C LYS A 97 9.09 4.02 -3.52
N CYS A 98 8.13 4.93 -3.61
CA CYS A 98 7.94 6.02 -2.65
C CYS A 98 7.77 5.48 -1.22
N LYS A 99 6.88 4.51 -1.02
CA LYS A 99 6.63 3.89 0.30
C LYS A 99 7.88 3.17 0.82
N ALA A 100 8.58 2.42 -0.03
CA ALA A 100 9.80 1.72 0.36
C ALA A 100 10.91 2.71 0.76
N LEU A 101 11.13 3.76 -0.04
CA LEU A 101 12.11 4.80 0.26
C LEU A 101 11.75 5.60 1.51
N GLN A 102 10.47 5.89 1.74
CA GLN A 102 10.01 6.53 2.97
C GLN A 102 10.27 5.65 4.19
N SER A 103 9.95 4.36 4.10
CA SER A 103 10.23 3.38 5.17
C SER A 103 11.74 3.28 5.44
N ALA A 104 12.55 3.12 4.39
CA ALA A 104 14.01 3.06 4.51
C ALA A 104 14.57 4.35 5.11
N ARG A 105 14.08 5.52 4.69
CA ARG A 105 14.48 6.81 5.26
C ARG A 105 14.13 6.92 6.74
N ILE A 106 12.95 6.43 7.15
CA ILE A 106 12.55 6.40 8.56
C ILE A 106 13.48 5.47 9.33
N GLN A 107 13.76 4.27 8.81
CA GLN A 107 14.69 3.32 9.42
C GLN A 107 16.11 3.89 9.55
N MET A 108 16.66 4.48 8.49
CA MET A 108 17.98 5.11 8.50
C MET A 108 18.05 6.35 9.41
N ARG A 109 16.93 7.06 9.60
CA ARG A 109 16.83 8.20 10.54
C ARG A 109 16.67 7.78 11.99
N ARG A 110 16.41 6.50 12.30
CA ARG A 110 16.42 5.99 13.68
C ARG A 110 17.85 5.93 14.21
N LYS A 111 18.40 7.09 14.58
CA LYS A 111 19.67 7.21 15.30
C LYS A 111 19.63 6.53 16.67
N ASP A 112 18.43 6.31 17.19
CA ASP A 112 18.23 5.70 18.50
C ASP A 112 18.36 4.18 18.46
N PHE A 113 18.47 3.51 17.29
CA PHE A 113 18.61 2.05 17.27
C PHE A 113 19.91 1.60 17.94
N GLU A 114 21.05 2.14 17.51
CA GLU A 114 22.35 1.85 18.12
C GLU A 114 22.38 2.27 19.59
N ARG A 115 21.91 3.48 19.89
CA ARG A 115 21.83 3.99 21.28
C ARG A 115 20.97 3.10 22.18
N ASN A 116 19.81 2.67 21.70
CA ASN A 116 18.92 1.78 22.43
C ASN A 116 19.52 0.38 22.55
N GLY A 117 20.24 -0.11 21.52
CA GLY A 117 20.96 -1.37 21.56
C GLY A 117 22.00 -1.41 22.68
N PHE A 118 22.82 -0.37 22.82
CA PHE A 118 23.77 -0.26 23.93
C PHE A 118 23.05 -0.19 25.30
N ILE A 119 21.97 0.59 25.41
CA ILE A 119 21.22 0.71 26.67
C ILE A 119 20.58 -0.63 27.04
N ILE A 120 20.03 -1.37 26.07
CA ILE A 120 19.43 -2.70 26.29
C ILE A 120 20.50 -3.72 26.67
N ASN A 121 21.66 -3.72 25.99
CA ASN A 121 22.78 -4.59 26.35
C ASN A 121 23.37 -4.29 27.74
N SER A 122 23.19 -3.07 28.25
CA SER A 122 23.61 -2.69 29.60
C SER A 122 22.65 -3.12 30.72
N VAL A 123 21.50 -3.72 30.38
CA VAL A 123 20.53 -4.23 31.36
C VAL A 123 21.07 -5.50 31.99
N THR A 124 21.11 -5.53 33.32
CA THR A 124 21.58 -6.69 34.09
C THR A 124 20.43 -7.57 34.55
N VAL A 125 20.74 -8.81 34.98
CA VAL A 125 19.74 -9.73 35.54
C VAL A 125 19.09 -9.16 36.81
N SER A 126 19.84 -8.41 37.62
CA SER A 126 19.30 -7.75 38.82
C SER A 126 18.25 -6.69 38.49
N ASP A 127 18.45 -5.94 37.40
CA ASP A 127 17.49 -4.92 36.95
C ASP A 127 16.16 -5.57 36.53
N LEU A 128 16.22 -6.75 35.93
CA LEU A 128 15.05 -7.53 35.54
C LEU A 128 14.32 -8.13 36.75
N GLN A 129 15.06 -8.69 37.72
CA GLN A 129 14.48 -9.21 38.97
C GLN A 129 13.80 -8.11 39.80
N GLN A 130 14.35 -6.90 39.76
CA GLN A 130 13.72 -5.75 40.42
C GLN A 130 12.43 -5.34 39.71
N ALA A 131 12.44 -5.30 38.37
CA ALA A 131 11.25 -5.01 37.59
C ALA A 131 10.14 -6.08 37.77
N GLU A 132 10.52 -7.35 37.91
CA GLU A 132 9.59 -8.45 38.21
C GLU A 132 8.87 -8.25 39.56
N LYS A 133 9.61 -7.83 40.59
CA LYS A 133 9.01 -7.50 41.90
C LYS A 133 8.09 -6.29 41.82
N GLU A 134 8.50 -5.25 41.10
CA GLU A 134 7.66 -4.06 40.88
C GLU A 134 6.36 -4.40 40.15
N GLU A 135 6.43 -5.27 39.12
CA GLU A 135 5.26 -5.75 38.39
C GLU A 135 4.33 -6.62 39.25
N ALA A 136 4.90 -7.53 40.06
CA ALA A 136 4.12 -8.35 41.00
C ALA A 136 3.35 -7.49 42.03
N GLU A 137 3.95 -6.37 42.44
CA GLU A 137 3.34 -5.38 43.34
C GLU A 137 2.45 -4.35 42.61
N HIS A 138 2.20 -4.52 41.30
CA HIS A 138 1.40 -3.63 40.46
C HIS A 138 1.92 -2.18 40.41
N ARG A 139 3.23 -2.00 40.59
CA ARG A 139 3.90 -0.70 40.51
C ARG A 139 4.49 -0.49 39.11
N PRO A 140 4.51 0.76 38.60
CA PRO A 140 5.16 1.05 37.33
C PRO A 140 6.67 0.80 37.44
N ILE A 141 7.25 0.19 36.40
CA ILE A 141 8.68 -0.14 36.35
C ILE A 141 9.52 1.14 36.49
N SER A 142 10.32 1.21 37.55
CA SER A 142 11.11 2.40 37.90
C SER A 142 12.32 2.59 37.00
N ASN A 143 12.94 1.49 36.56
CA ASN A 143 14.19 1.52 35.80
C ASN A 143 13.93 1.95 34.33
N PRO A 144 14.48 3.09 33.86
CA PRO A 144 14.24 3.58 32.51
C PRO A 144 14.83 2.66 31.43
N ARG A 145 15.89 1.89 31.72
CA ARG A 145 16.50 0.95 30.77
C ARG A 145 15.60 -0.26 30.54
N VAL A 146 15.03 -0.80 31.62
CA VAL A 146 14.06 -1.89 31.55
C VAL A 146 12.76 -1.41 30.91
N CYS A 147 12.30 -0.19 31.22
CA CYS A 147 11.15 0.41 30.54
C CYS A 147 11.36 0.54 29.01
N LEU A 148 12.57 0.91 28.57
CA LEU A 148 12.93 0.96 27.15
C LEU A 148 12.95 -0.44 26.51
N LEU A 149 13.53 -1.44 27.19
CA LEU A 149 13.48 -2.84 26.75
C LEU A 149 12.02 -3.33 26.62
N TRP A 150 11.21 -3.06 27.64
CA TRP A 150 9.79 -3.42 27.71
C TRP A 150 9.02 -2.83 26.54
N LYS A 151 9.23 -1.54 26.19
CA LYS A 151 8.59 -0.92 25.00
C LYS A 151 8.92 -1.65 23.69
N HIS A 152 10.16 -2.09 23.51
CA HIS A 152 10.57 -2.82 22.29
C HIS A 152 10.04 -4.25 22.27
N VAL A 153 10.07 -4.96 23.41
CA VAL A 153 9.54 -6.32 23.53
C VAL A 153 8.02 -6.34 23.35
N PHE A 154 7.30 -5.43 24.00
CA PHE A 154 5.84 -5.35 23.90
C PHE A 154 5.37 -5.08 22.47
N ALA A 155 6.07 -4.21 21.73
CA ALA A 155 5.75 -3.97 20.33
C ALA A 155 5.78 -5.25 19.47
N VAL A 156 6.68 -6.18 19.78
CA VAL A 156 6.77 -7.49 19.12
C VAL A 156 5.76 -8.48 19.71
N GLN A 157 5.54 -8.43 21.03
CA GLN A 157 4.71 -9.36 21.77
C GLN A 157 3.22 -9.18 21.51
N TYR A 158 2.69 -7.96 21.31
CA TYR A 158 1.26 -7.76 21.01
C TYR A 158 0.79 -8.58 19.79
N ARG A 159 1.66 -8.77 18.79
CA ARG A 159 1.35 -9.62 17.64
C ARG A 159 1.19 -11.07 18.04
N GLY A 160 2.04 -11.59 18.93
CA GLY A 160 1.93 -12.97 19.44
C GLY A 160 0.84 -13.13 20.51
N PHE A 161 0.54 -12.09 21.28
CA PHE A 161 -0.44 -12.11 22.35
C PHE A 161 -1.86 -12.25 21.80
N ILE A 162 -2.20 -11.59 20.69
CA ILE A 162 -3.50 -11.79 20.02
C ILE A 162 -3.74 -13.27 19.69
N TRP A 163 -2.73 -13.95 19.15
CA TRP A 163 -2.81 -15.39 18.84
C TRP A 163 -2.84 -16.25 20.11
N GLY A 164 -1.97 -15.95 21.08
CA GLY A 164 -1.87 -16.68 22.35
C GLY A 164 -3.13 -16.57 23.20
N THR A 165 -3.72 -15.38 23.31
CA THR A 165 -4.96 -15.14 24.05
C THR A 165 -6.15 -15.86 23.39
N CYS A 166 -6.23 -15.91 22.06
CA CYS A 166 -7.25 -16.68 21.36
C CYS A 166 -7.16 -18.18 21.69
N LEU A 167 -5.94 -18.73 21.77
CA LEU A 167 -5.68 -20.11 22.19
C LEU A 167 -6.02 -20.35 23.67
N CYS A 168 -5.57 -19.47 24.57
CA CYS A 168 -5.78 -19.61 26.02
C CYS A 168 -7.25 -19.45 26.43
N LEU A 169 -7.97 -18.50 25.83
CA LEU A 169 -9.39 -18.24 26.14
C LEU A 169 -10.34 -19.24 25.46
N ARG A 170 -9.83 -20.20 24.68
CA ARG A 170 -10.62 -21.17 23.90
C ARG A 170 -11.73 -20.48 23.09
N GLY A 171 -11.45 -19.27 22.60
CA GLY A 171 -12.40 -18.54 21.77
C GLY A 171 -12.59 -19.27 20.45
N PRO A 172 -13.80 -19.33 19.89
CA PRO A 172 -13.98 -19.87 18.55
C PRO A 172 -13.17 -19.03 17.55
N SER A 173 -12.20 -19.67 16.88
CA SER A 173 -11.45 -19.06 15.79
C SER A 173 -12.00 -19.59 14.47
N LEU A 174 -12.35 -18.67 13.56
CA LEU A 174 -12.78 -19.00 12.21
C LEU A 174 -11.75 -18.45 11.23
N TRP A 175 -11.06 -19.35 10.53
CA TRP A 175 -10.28 -18.99 9.35
C TRP A 175 -11.20 -19.04 8.14
N MET A 176 -11.39 -17.91 7.46
CA MET A 176 -12.18 -17.84 6.23
C MET A 176 -11.49 -16.95 5.19
N THR A 177 -11.61 -17.35 3.92
CA THR A 177 -11.13 -16.55 2.78
C THR A 177 -12.33 -16.00 2.03
N ILE A 178 -12.37 -14.68 1.83
CA ILE A 178 -13.44 -14.00 1.09
C ILE A 178 -12.87 -13.61 -0.28
N ASN A 179 -13.31 -14.28 -1.34
CA ASN A 179 -12.83 -14.05 -2.70
C ASN A 179 -14.01 -13.75 -3.64
N PRO A 180 -14.47 -12.49 -3.72
CA PRO A 180 -15.57 -12.11 -4.61
C PRO A 180 -15.13 -12.19 -6.08
N SER A 181 -15.96 -12.83 -6.91
CA SER A 181 -15.71 -12.90 -8.36
C SER A 181 -16.17 -11.62 -9.04
N ASP A 182 -15.30 -10.98 -9.81
CA ASP A 182 -15.59 -9.77 -10.59
C ASP A 182 -16.11 -10.07 -12.01
N THR A 183 -15.87 -11.27 -12.54
CA THR A 183 -16.35 -11.71 -13.85
C THR A 183 -17.80 -12.18 -13.84
N HIS A 184 -18.27 -12.71 -12.71
CA HIS A 184 -19.62 -13.25 -12.56
C HIS A 184 -20.58 -12.32 -11.80
N ASP A 185 -20.07 -11.26 -11.18
CA ASP A 185 -20.90 -10.31 -10.44
C ASP A 185 -21.29 -9.10 -11.31
N PRO A 186 -22.59 -8.83 -11.53
CA PRO A 186 -23.05 -7.66 -12.28
C PRO A 186 -22.69 -6.32 -11.59
N VAL A 187 -22.46 -6.28 -10.28
CA VAL A 187 -21.99 -5.08 -9.57
C VAL A 187 -20.63 -4.63 -10.08
N ALA A 188 -19.75 -5.57 -10.44
CA ALA A 188 -18.46 -5.22 -11.05
C ALA A 188 -18.63 -4.49 -12.39
N GLN A 189 -19.68 -4.81 -13.13
CA GLN A 189 -20.00 -4.17 -14.42
C GLN A 189 -20.51 -2.73 -14.24
N ILE A 190 -21.15 -2.41 -13.12
CA ILE A 190 -21.53 -1.02 -12.78
C ILE A 190 -20.28 -0.14 -12.70
N PHE A 191 -19.22 -0.62 -12.04
CA PHE A 191 -17.94 0.09 -11.96
C PHE A 191 -17.25 0.18 -13.33
N ALA A 192 -17.48 -0.80 -14.21
CA ALA A 192 -17.07 -0.79 -15.61
C ALA A 192 -17.87 0.21 -16.47
N GLY A 193 -18.94 0.81 -15.94
CA GLY A 193 -19.81 1.76 -16.62
C GLY A 193 -20.96 1.16 -17.41
N GLU A 194 -21.27 -0.12 -17.20
CA GLU A 194 -22.50 -0.72 -17.72
C GLU A 194 -23.72 -0.14 -16.99
N GLN A 195 -24.81 0.04 -17.71
CA GLN A 195 -26.05 0.61 -17.19
C GLN A 195 -26.88 -0.51 -16.54
N ILE A 196 -26.65 -0.74 -15.26
CA ILE A 196 -27.42 -1.70 -14.46
C ILE A 196 -28.16 -0.91 -13.38
N ASN A 197 -29.47 -1.09 -13.34
CA ASN A 197 -30.30 -0.45 -12.32
C ASN A 197 -30.03 -1.11 -10.96
N MET A 198 -29.58 -0.32 -9.97
CA MET A 198 -29.39 -0.81 -8.60
C MET A 198 -30.69 -0.83 -7.79
N ASP A 199 -31.70 -0.03 -8.17
CA ASP A 199 -32.99 0.01 -7.48
C ASP A 199 -33.86 -1.21 -7.86
N ASP A 200 -33.63 -1.79 -9.04
CA ASP A 200 -34.26 -3.02 -9.54
C ASP A 200 -33.18 -4.01 -9.99
N PHE A 201 -32.39 -4.47 -9.03
CA PHE A 201 -31.22 -5.29 -9.29
C PHE A 201 -31.60 -6.73 -9.66
N SER A 202 -31.19 -7.18 -10.84
CA SER A 202 -31.28 -8.58 -11.27
C SER A 202 -29.89 -9.21 -11.36
N PRO A 203 -29.68 -10.43 -10.83
CA PRO A 203 -28.38 -11.13 -10.91
C PRO A 203 -27.99 -11.53 -12.34
N VAL A 204 -28.94 -11.48 -13.27
CA VAL A 204 -28.73 -11.74 -14.71
C VAL A 204 -28.61 -10.42 -15.50
N ALA A 205 -28.72 -9.26 -14.83
CA ALA A 205 -28.58 -7.97 -15.48
C ALA A 205 -27.13 -7.74 -15.94
N GLY A 206 -26.99 -7.01 -17.04
CA GLY A 206 -25.69 -6.67 -17.62
C GLY A 206 -25.33 -7.55 -18.82
N PRO A 207 -24.09 -7.41 -19.32
CA PRO A 207 -23.69 -8.02 -20.57
C PRO A 207 -23.35 -9.51 -20.42
N ASP A 208 -23.17 -10.19 -21.54
CA ASP A 208 -22.84 -11.62 -21.60
C ASP A 208 -21.46 -11.93 -20.97
N SER A 209 -21.22 -13.20 -20.67
CA SER A 209 -20.02 -13.65 -19.95
C SER A 209 -18.70 -13.18 -20.60
N ASN A 210 -18.63 -13.22 -21.94
CA ASN A 210 -17.42 -12.81 -22.65
C ASN A 210 -17.20 -11.31 -22.55
N ARG A 211 -18.27 -10.51 -22.69
CA ARG A 211 -18.18 -9.06 -22.56
C ARG A 211 -17.82 -8.64 -21.15
N ARG A 212 -18.35 -9.31 -20.12
CA ARG A 212 -17.97 -9.05 -18.72
C ARG A 212 -16.47 -9.25 -18.51
N ALA A 213 -15.91 -10.37 -18.98
CA ALA A 213 -14.48 -10.64 -18.89
C ALA A 213 -13.64 -9.60 -19.66
N GLN A 214 -14.09 -9.16 -20.84
CA GLN A 214 -13.41 -8.11 -21.61
C GLN A 214 -13.44 -6.75 -20.89
N ASN A 215 -14.57 -6.38 -20.29
CA ASN A 215 -14.70 -5.12 -19.56
C ASN A 215 -13.74 -5.07 -18.37
N ILE A 216 -13.64 -6.16 -17.62
CA ILE A 216 -12.70 -6.34 -16.51
C ILE A 216 -11.25 -6.26 -16.99
N ALA A 217 -10.88 -7.01 -18.02
CA ALA A 217 -9.52 -7.05 -18.54
C ALA A 217 -9.04 -5.69 -19.09
N ARG A 218 -9.96 -4.88 -19.62
CA ARG A 218 -9.65 -3.54 -20.16
C ARG A 218 -9.43 -2.49 -19.08
N ASP A 219 -9.90 -2.73 -17.86
CA ASP A 219 -9.94 -1.73 -16.80
C ASP A 219 -9.73 -2.35 -15.42
N PRO A 220 -8.48 -2.71 -15.05
CA PRO A 220 -8.18 -3.37 -13.79
C PRO A 220 -8.53 -2.51 -12.56
N PHE A 221 -8.65 -1.19 -12.73
CA PHE A 221 -9.10 -0.30 -11.66
C PHE A 221 -10.57 -0.55 -11.27
N THR A 222 -11.40 -0.98 -12.23
CA THR A 222 -12.78 -1.41 -11.98
C THR A 222 -12.82 -2.58 -11.01
N THR A 223 -12.02 -3.62 -11.26
CA THR A 223 -11.90 -4.79 -10.35
C THR A 223 -11.45 -4.37 -8.97
N ALA A 224 -10.44 -3.49 -8.86
CA ALA A 224 -9.96 -3.01 -7.57
C ALA A 224 -11.04 -2.25 -6.79
N LYS A 225 -11.83 -1.40 -7.47
CA LYS A 225 -12.96 -0.69 -6.86
C LYS A 225 -14.06 -1.64 -6.41
N TYR A 226 -14.42 -2.60 -7.25
CA TYR A 226 -15.41 -3.62 -6.94
C TYR A 226 -14.99 -4.44 -5.71
N PHE A 227 -13.76 -4.96 -5.69
CA PHE A 227 -13.24 -5.72 -4.56
C PHE A 227 -13.29 -4.89 -3.27
N PHE A 228 -12.81 -3.64 -3.31
CA PHE A 228 -12.84 -2.75 -2.16
C PHE A 228 -14.29 -2.49 -1.67
N PHE A 229 -15.22 -2.28 -2.59
CA PHE A 229 -16.62 -2.08 -2.28
C PHE A 229 -17.25 -3.31 -1.62
N ILE A 230 -17.08 -4.51 -2.20
CA ILE A 230 -17.65 -5.75 -1.66
C ILE A 230 -17.04 -6.09 -0.30
N ILE A 231 -15.72 -5.98 -0.13
CA ILE A 231 -15.10 -6.25 1.17
C ILE A 231 -15.62 -5.26 2.22
N LYS A 232 -15.73 -3.96 1.88
CA LYS A 232 -16.30 -2.98 2.81
C LYS A 232 -17.76 -3.30 3.14
N ALA A 233 -18.55 -3.73 2.17
CA ALA A 233 -19.95 -4.13 2.37
C ALA A 233 -20.05 -5.36 3.27
N VAL A 234 -19.23 -6.40 3.05
CA VAL A 234 -19.20 -7.60 3.90
C VAL A 234 -18.76 -7.24 5.32
N LEU A 235 -17.72 -6.45 5.50
CA LEU A 235 -17.26 -5.99 6.81
C LEU A 235 -18.36 -5.21 7.56
N SER A 236 -19.06 -4.32 6.86
CA SER A 236 -20.09 -3.49 7.49
C SER A 236 -21.38 -4.28 7.75
N ALA A 237 -21.85 -5.06 6.78
CA ALA A 237 -23.14 -5.75 6.88
C ALA A 237 -23.08 -7.04 7.70
N LEU A 238 -22.08 -7.89 7.45
CA LEU A 238 -21.97 -9.20 8.09
C LEU A 238 -21.30 -9.10 9.47
N PHE A 239 -20.24 -8.30 9.57
CA PHE A 239 -19.45 -8.20 10.79
C PHE A 239 -19.73 -6.94 11.61
N GLN A 240 -20.52 -6.00 11.11
CA GLN A 240 -20.82 -4.72 11.79
C GLN A 240 -19.54 -3.93 12.15
N ILE A 241 -18.52 -4.04 11.29
CA ILE A 241 -17.24 -3.34 11.44
C ILE A 241 -17.25 -2.10 10.57
N GLU A 242 -17.26 -0.93 11.20
CA GLU A 242 -17.11 0.35 10.52
C GLU A 242 -15.73 0.96 10.77
N VAL A 243 -14.99 1.23 9.69
CA VAL A 243 -13.74 1.99 9.77
C VAL A 243 -14.08 3.49 9.70
N LYS A 244 -14.17 4.16 10.86
CA LYS A 244 -14.27 5.62 10.91
C LYS A 244 -12.90 6.24 10.66
N GLY A 245 -12.85 7.19 9.73
CA GLY A 245 -11.66 7.92 9.33
C GLY A 245 -11.14 8.90 10.37
N ASN A 246 -10.88 8.44 11.60
CA ASN A 246 -9.90 8.95 12.54
C ASN A 246 -9.94 8.05 13.78
N ARG A 247 -8.79 7.42 14.10
CA ARG A 247 -8.41 6.78 15.38
C ARG A 247 -9.57 6.56 16.37
N ASN A 248 -10.36 5.51 16.16
CA ASN A 248 -10.99 4.67 17.19
C ASN A 248 -11.93 3.70 16.49
N VAL A 249 -11.55 2.42 16.48
CA VAL A 249 -12.48 1.33 16.16
C VAL A 249 -13.33 1.16 17.42
N ASN A 250 -14.56 1.70 17.41
CA ASN A 250 -15.55 1.27 18.39
C ASN A 250 -16.12 -0.04 17.87
N PRO A 251 -15.90 -1.18 18.53
CA PRO A 251 -16.72 -2.34 18.26
C PRO A 251 -18.15 -1.93 18.62
N GLY A 252 -19.00 -1.78 17.61
CA GLY A 252 -20.44 -1.92 17.83
C GLY A 252 -20.66 -3.25 18.56
N SER A 253 -21.73 -3.36 19.35
CA SER A 253 -22.03 -4.45 20.28
C SER A 253 -22.29 -5.83 19.63
N GLY A 254 -21.39 -6.28 18.74
CA GLY A 254 -21.38 -7.55 18.06
C GLY A 254 -19.95 -8.08 18.01
N VAL A 255 -19.81 -9.36 18.38
CA VAL A 255 -18.66 -10.26 18.26
C VAL A 255 -17.33 -9.58 17.87
N GLY A 256 -16.41 -9.44 18.83
CA GLY A 256 -15.07 -8.89 18.59
C GLY A 256 -14.27 -9.72 17.59
N LEU A 257 -14.32 -9.34 16.32
CA LEU A 257 -13.56 -9.97 15.25
C LEU A 257 -12.18 -9.30 15.14
N TRP A 258 -11.13 -10.00 15.56
CA TRP A 258 -9.76 -9.57 15.32
C TRP A 258 -9.34 -10.01 13.91
N MET A 259 -9.39 -9.07 12.96
CA MET A 259 -8.93 -9.32 11.59
C MET A 259 -7.42 -9.10 11.48
N CYS A 260 -6.65 -10.18 11.36
CA CYS A 260 -5.25 -10.11 11.00
C CYS A 260 -5.16 -10.06 9.46
N CYS A 261 -5.22 -8.86 8.88
CA CYS A 261 -5.02 -8.69 7.44
C CYS A 261 -3.51 -8.77 7.15
N THR A 262 -2.97 -9.97 6.98
CA THR A 262 -1.61 -10.18 6.51
C THR A 262 -1.51 -9.80 5.02
N HIS A 263 -0.82 -8.69 4.75
CA HIS A 263 -0.12 -8.39 3.49
C HIS A 263 -0.92 -8.51 2.17
N LEU A 264 -1.93 -7.65 1.96
CA LEU A 264 -2.45 -7.40 0.61
C LEU A 264 -2.74 -5.92 0.28
N LEU A 265 -2.69 -5.04 1.28
CA LEU A 265 -2.64 -3.58 1.09
C LEU A 265 -1.54 -3.04 1.99
N GLY A 266 -0.45 -2.55 1.39
CA GLY A 266 0.71 -1.95 2.07
C GLY A 266 0.38 -0.63 2.76
N LEU A 267 -0.48 -0.69 3.78
CA LEU A 267 -0.78 0.36 4.74
C LEU A 267 -0.70 -0.27 6.13
N GLY A 268 0.53 -0.49 6.60
CA GLY A 268 0.78 -0.62 8.02
C GLY A 268 0.77 0.78 8.65
N PRO A 269 0.15 0.97 9.83
CA PRO A 269 0.33 2.20 10.59
C PRO A 269 1.71 2.14 11.26
N TYR A 270 2.66 2.90 10.73
CA TYR A 270 3.76 3.50 11.48
C TYR A 270 4.05 4.87 10.89
#